data_AF-A0A2T1GBJ3-F1
#
_entry.id   AF-A0A2T1GBJ3-F1
#
_cell.length_a   1.000
_cell.length_b   1.000
_cell.length_c   1.000
_cell.angle_alpha   90.00
_cell.angle_beta   90.00
_cell.angle_gamma   90.00
#
_symmetry.space_group_name_H-M   'P 1'
#
loop_
_entity.id
_entity.type
_entity.pdbx_description
1 polymer ?
#
loop_
_entity_poly.entity_id
_entity_poly.type
_entity_poly.pdbx_seq_one_letter_code
_entity_poly.pdbx_strand_id
1 'polypeptide(L)'
;MLVNTIAIALIGWIYVPATNAQPSTPSPETAPPPPQDATPPTPKQSSYFGFGGNIGIQGSTTSLSQGSFSLLNKHVLTDNLAIHGAMTIFGSSVSSNSVALTFNQPISNNDLPIVFTPFIGGGIIVHYEDGTKVNPLVTGGIDASTPFGLTGTLRINAGFISDRQADIGILFGIGKNY
;
A
#
# COMPACT_ATOMS: atom_id res chain seq x y z
N MET A 1 28.19 -27.06 -73.15
CA MET A 1 29.23 -26.80 -74.17
C MET A 1 28.90 -25.49 -74.86
N LEU A 2 29.94 -24.66 -75.06
CA LEU A 2 30.00 -23.42 -75.86
C LEU A 2 29.11 -22.27 -75.37
N VAL A 3 29.63 -21.28 -74.63
CA VAL A 3 30.62 -20.24 -75.02
C VAL A 3 30.11 -19.43 -76.21
N ASN A 4 29.73 -18.17 -75.92
CA ASN A 4 29.54 -17.14 -76.92
C ASN A 4 30.59 -16.04 -76.75
N THR A 5 30.99 -15.50 -77.89
CA THR A 5 32.22 -14.78 -78.18
C THR A 5 32.15 -13.28 -77.85
N ILE A 6 33.35 -12.74 -77.61
CA ILE A 6 33.83 -11.38 -77.35
C ILE A 6 33.38 -10.33 -78.38
N ALA A 7 33.10 -9.08 -77.95
CA ALA A 7 33.67 -7.84 -78.55
C ALA A 7 33.35 -6.59 -77.71
N ILE A 8 34.35 -5.70 -77.67
CA ILE A 8 34.56 -4.53 -76.81
C ILE A 8 33.91 -3.27 -77.40
N ALA A 9 33.40 -2.37 -76.56
CA ALA A 9 33.24 -0.96 -76.91
C ALA A 9 33.74 -0.05 -75.76
N LEU A 10 34.73 0.76 -76.08
CA LEU A 10 35.30 1.86 -75.29
C LEU A 10 34.20 2.84 -74.85
N ILE A 11 34.19 3.23 -73.57
CA ILE A 11 33.40 4.39 -73.11
C ILE A 11 34.36 5.38 -72.47
N GLY A 12 34.41 6.57 -73.07
CA GLY A 12 35.20 7.71 -72.63
C GLY A 12 34.76 8.23 -71.27
N TRP A 13 35.72 8.84 -70.58
CA TRP A 13 35.56 9.40 -69.25
C TRP A 13 34.70 10.66 -69.32
N ILE A 14 33.49 10.59 -68.80
CA ILE A 14 32.73 11.79 -68.39
C ILE A 14 32.89 11.91 -66.89
N TYR A 15 33.52 13.00 -66.47
CA TYR A 15 33.63 13.38 -65.06
C TYR A 15 32.25 13.88 -64.61
N VAL A 16 31.52 13.06 -63.87
CA VAL A 16 30.29 13.48 -63.16
C VAL A 16 30.71 13.89 -61.74
N PRO A 17 30.49 15.14 -61.30
CA PRO A 17 30.75 15.48 -59.91
C PRO A 17 29.79 14.69 -59.03
N ALA A 18 30.33 13.94 -58.08
CA ALA A 18 29.53 13.28 -57.06
C ALA A 18 28.78 14.36 -56.27
N THR A 19 27.45 14.38 -56.39
CA THR A 19 26.61 15.06 -55.40
C THR A 19 26.75 14.25 -54.12
N ASN A 20 27.46 14.78 -53.12
CA ASN A 20 27.48 14.22 -51.77
C ASN A 20 26.07 14.32 -51.18
N ALA A 21 25.25 13.29 -51.41
CA ALA A 21 24.04 13.07 -50.64
C ALA A 21 24.46 12.57 -49.24
N GLN A 22 24.72 13.51 -48.33
CA GLN A 22 24.89 13.21 -46.92
C GLN A 22 23.57 12.65 -46.38
N PRO A 23 23.56 11.47 -45.71
CA PRO A 23 22.36 10.98 -45.04
C PRO A 23 21.94 12.02 -43.98
N SER A 24 20.75 12.60 -44.12
CA SER A 24 20.17 13.42 -43.07
C SER A 24 19.83 12.53 -41.88
N THR A 25 20.63 12.62 -40.81
CA THR A 25 20.31 12.05 -39.50
C THR A 25 18.96 12.64 -39.06
N PRO A 26 17.96 11.84 -38.65
CA PRO A 26 16.73 12.39 -38.12
C PRO A 26 17.05 13.19 -36.85
N SER A 27 16.50 14.40 -36.77
CA SER A 27 16.57 15.26 -35.59
C SER A 27 16.04 14.47 -34.38
N PRO A 28 16.71 14.49 -33.21
CA PRO A 28 16.16 13.85 -32.02
C PRO A 28 14.80 14.49 -31.71
N GLU A 29 13.73 13.68 -31.82
CA GLU A 29 12.41 14.02 -31.33
C GLU A 29 12.56 14.37 -29.86
N THR A 30 12.55 15.67 -29.57
CA THR A 30 12.64 16.15 -28.20
C THR A 30 11.31 15.81 -27.56
N ALA A 31 11.29 14.73 -26.78
CA ALA A 31 10.15 14.41 -25.93
C ALA A 31 9.76 15.69 -25.18
N PRO A 32 8.46 16.07 -25.15
CA PRO A 32 8.02 17.22 -24.39
C PRO A 32 8.56 17.12 -22.96
N PRO A 33 9.09 18.20 -22.37
CA PRO A 33 9.52 18.17 -20.98
C PRO A 33 8.33 17.69 -20.12
N PRO A 34 8.57 16.81 -19.13
CA PRO A 34 7.51 16.38 -18.23
C PRO A 34 6.84 17.62 -17.62
N PRO A 35 5.50 17.63 -17.43
CA PRO A 35 4.79 18.78 -16.88
C PRO A 35 5.46 19.25 -15.60
N GLN A 36 5.96 20.49 -15.60
CA GLN A 36 6.82 21.05 -14.55
C GLN A 36 6.06 21.32 -13.24
N ASP A 37 4.74 21.06 -13.21
CA ASP A 37 3.84 21.24 -12.07
C ASP A 37 3.04 19.98 -11.71
N ALA A 38 3.52 18.78 -12.08
CA ALA A 38 2.95 17.56 -11.53
C ALA A 38 3.30 17.49 -10.03
N THR A 39 2.48 18.11 -9.19
CA THR A 39 2.44 17.86 -7.75
C THR A 39 2.48 16.34 -7.61
N PRO A 40 3.47 15.75 -6.91
CA PRO A 40 3.51 14.31 -6.73
C PRO A 40 2.13 13.87 -6.25
N PRO A 41 1.52 12.85 -6.88
CA PRO A 41 0.19 12.42 -6.49
C PRO A 41 0.17 12.20 -4.98
N THR A 42 -0.77 12.85 -4.28
CA THR A 42 -0.91 12.66 -2.84
C THR A 42 -0.98 11.16 -2.58
N PRO A 43 -0.12 10.61 -1.70
CA PRO A 43 -0.07 9.17 -1.50
C PRO A 43 -1.46 8.66 -1.10
N LYS A 44 -2.05 7.84 -1.98
CA LYS A 44 -3.45 7.44 -1.85
C LYS A 44 -3.58 6.36 -0.79
N GLN A 45 -4.54 6.53 0.12
CA GLN A 45 -4.88 5.50 1.09
C GLN A 45 -5.54 4.30 0.41
N SER A 46 -5.26 3.11 0.93
CA SER A 46 -5.92 1.88 0.51
C SER A 46 -6.82 1.36 1.63
N SER A 47 -8.02 0.92 1.26
CA SER A 47 -8.84 0.05 2.11
C SER A 47 -8.29 -1.37 2.02
N TYR A 48 -8.44 -2.17 3.07
CA TYR A 48 -7.99 -3.56 3.04
C TYR A 48 -8.85 -4.46 3.91
N PHE A 49 -8.81 -5.76 3.58
CA PHE A 49 -9.30 -6.84 4.42
C PHE A 49 -8.19 -7.88 4.58
N GLY A 50 -8.05 -8.45 5.77
CA GLY A 50 -6.90 -9.27 6.08
C GLY A 50 -7.03 -10.03 7.38
N PHE A 51 -5.89 -10.52 7.84
CA PHE A 51 -5.78 -11.33 9.04
C PHE A 51 -4.48 -11.00 9.77
N GLY A 52 -4.46 -11.31 11.06
CA GLY A 52 -3.33 -11.00 11.90
C GLY A 52 -3.39 -11.62 13.28
N GLY A 53 -2.34 -11.39 14.05
CA GLY A 53 -2.25 -11.76 15.45
C GLY A 53 -2.48 -10.55 16.35
N ASN A 54 -2.98 -10.80 17.56
CA ASN A 54 -2.91 -9.90 18.69
C ASN A 54 -2.00 -10.51 19.75
N ILE A 55 -1.19 -9.67 20.39
CA ILE A 55 -0.39 -9.99 21.57
C ILE A 55 -0.88 -9.10 22.70
N GLY A 56 -1.33 -9.71 23.79
CA GLY A 56 -1.67 -9.00 25.01
C GLY A 56 -0.46 -8.48 25.76
N ILE A 57 -0.56 -7.23 26.22
CA ILE A 57 0.44 -6.59 27.08
C ILE A 57 -0.12 -6.44 28.49
N GLN A 58 -1.37 -6.00 28.61
CA GLN A 58 -1.99 -5.67 29.89
C GLN A 58 -3.49 -5.99 29.86
N GLY A 59 -4.02 -6.34 31.04
CA GLY A 59 -5.45 -6.59 31.25
C GLY A 59 -5.80 -8.07 31.26
N SER A 60 -7.10 -8.38 31.36
CA SER A 60 -7.58 -9.76 31.44
C SER A 60 -8.99 -9.98 30.88
N THR A 61 -9.67 -8.93 30.40
CA THR A 61 -11.12 -8.93 30.22
C THR A 61 -11.55 -9.07 28.76
N THR A 62 -10.66 -8.73 27.83
CA THR A 62 -10.91 -8.74 26.39
C THR A 62 -9.86 -9.55 25.66
N SER A 63 -10.11 -9.83 24.38
CA SER A 63 -9.12 -10.48 23.53
C SER A 63 -7.86 -9.64 23.30
N LEU A 64 -7.89 -8.33 23.59
CA LEU A 64 -6.72 -7.45 23.49
C LEU A 64 -5.62 -7.87 24.46
N SER A 65 -5.96 -8.40 25.63
CA SER A 65 -4.98 -8.79 26.65
C SER A 65 -4.45 -10.22 26.49
N GLN A 66 -4.85 -10.92 25.43
CA GLN A 66 -4.48 -12.31 25.19
C GLN A 66 -3.90 -12.50 23.78
N GLY A 67 -3.12 -13.55 23.60
CA GLY A 67 -2.67 -13.98 22.28
C GLY A 67 -3.85 -14.46 21.44
N SER A 68 -4.12 -13.86 20.28
CA SER A 68 -5.24 -14.30 19.44
C SER A 68 -5.00 -14.09 17.95
N PHE A 69 -5.78 -14.78 17.13
CA PHE A 69 -5.85 -14.55 15.69
C PHE A 69 -7.13 -13.78 15.35
N SER A 70 -6.99 -12.75 14.51
CA SER A 70 -8.07 -11.80 14.21
C SER A 70 -8.18 -11.53 12.72
N LEU A 71 -9.41 -11.32 12.26
CA LEU A 71 -9.69 -10.66 10.98
C LEU A 71 -9.50 -9.16 11.14
N LEU A 72 -8.83 -8.54 10.17
CA LEU A 72 -8.48 -7.13 10.19
C LEU A 72 -9.12 -6.44 9.00
N ASN A 73 -9.60 -5.22 9.21
CA ASN A 73 -10.06 -4.40 8.10
C ASN A 73 -9.71 -2.92 8.31
N LYS A 74 -9.62 -2.23 7.18
CA LYS A 74 -9.59 -0.78 7.08
C LYS A 74 -10.52 -0.36 5.96
N HIS A 75 -11.34 0.63 6.22
CA HIS A 75 -12.22 1.24 5.22
C HIS A 75 -11.97 2.74 5.16
N VAL A 76 -11.39 3.21 4.06
CA VAL A 76 -11.07 4.63 3.84
C VAL A 76 -12.36 5.40 3.58
N LEU A 77 -12.58 6.46 4.36
CA LEU A 77 -13.72 7.37 4.22
C LEU A 77 -13.35 8.62 3.42
N THR A 78 -12.17 9.18 3.70
CA THR A 78 -11.63 10.39 3.08
C THR A 78 -10.11 10.26 2.94
N ASP A 79 -9.42 11.27 2.41
CA ASP A 79 -7.97 11.27 2.24
C ASP A 79 -7.17 11.09 3.54
N ASN A 80 -7.80 11.36 4.69
CA ASN A 80 -7.17 11.32 6.00
C ASN A 80 -8.01 10.60 7.07
N LEU A 81 -9.18 10.05 6.72
CA LEU A 81 -10.07 9.40 7.67
C LEU A 81 -10.36 7.97 7.22
N ALA A 82 -10.26 7.01 8.13
CA ALA A 82 -10.70 5.63 7.88
C ALA A 82 -11.36 5.01 9.11
N ILE A 83 -12.01 3.89 8.88
CA ILE A 83 -12.48 2.99 9.93
C ILE A 83 -11.53 1.81 9.99
N HIS A 84 -10.85 1.63 11.12
CA HIS A 84 -10.05 0.45 11.41
C HIS A 84 -10.87 -0.50 12.27
N GLY A 85 -11.00 -1.75 11.83
CA GLY A 85 -11.67 -2.81 12.57
C GLY A 85 -10.76 -4.00 12.84
N ALA A 86 -11.13 -4.78 13.85
CA ALA A 86 -10.58 -6.11 14.08
C ALA A 86 -11.60 -7.01 14.80
N MET A 87 -11.69 -8.27 14.39
CA MET A 87 -12.55 -9.29 14.99
C MET A 87 -11.70 -10.50 15.38
N THR A 88 -11.71 -10.86 16.66
CA THR A 88 -11.04 -12.07 17.13
C THR A 88 -11.77 -13.32 16.67
N ILE A 89 -11.03 -14.26 16.09
CA ILE A 89 -11.55 -15.52 15.56
C ILE A 89 -11.23 -16.68 16.51
N PHE A 90 -9.99 -16.79 17.00
CA PHE A 90 -9.57 -17.84 17.93
C PHE A 90 -8.33 -17.44 18.73
N GLY A 91 -7.99 -18.22 19.77
CA GLY A 91 -6.79 -18.06 20.59
C GLY A 91 -7.01 -17.35 21.94
N SER A 92 -8.08 -16.57 22.06
CA SER A 92 -8.50 -15.96 23.33
C SER A 92 -9.74 -16.67 23.91
N SER A 93 -9.84 -16.70 25.24
CA SER A 93 -11.03 -17.17 25.95
C SER A 93 -12.23 -16.22 25.83
N VAL A 94 -12.00 -14.97 25.41
CA VAL A 94 -13.03 -13.95 25.22
C VAL A 94 -13.07 -13.53 23.76
N SER A 95 -14.24 -13.62 23.13
CA SER A 95 -14.44 -13.06 21.79
C SER A 95 -14.60 -11.55 21.89
N SER A 96 -13.84 -10.79 21.10
CA SER A 96 -13.97 -9.33 21.03
C SER A 96 -13.88 -8.81 19.61
N ASN A 97 -14.55 -7.68 19.38
CA ASN A 97 -14.60 -6.92 18.14
C ASN A 97 -14.28 -5.47 18.43
N SER A 98 -13.45 -4.86 17.60
CA SER A 98 -13.09 -3.44 17.71
C SER A 98 -13.42 -2.71 16.42
N VAL A 99 -13.90 -1.49 16.56
CA VAL A 99 -14.13 -0.55 15.46
C VAL A 99 -13.69 0.82 15.94
N ALA A 100 -12.80 1.45 15.18
CA ALA A 100 -12.25 2.76 15.49
C ALA A 100 -12.24 3.66 14.27
N LEU A 101 -12.60 4.93 14.49
CA LEU A 101 -12.40 6.00 13.52
C LEU A 101 -10.98 6.53 13.70
N THR A 102 -10.20 6.56 12.62
CA THR A 102 -8.78 6.91 12.64
C THR A 102 -8.48 8.07 11.72
N PHE A 103 -7.66 9.00 12.21
CA PHE A 103 -6.96 9.95 11.38
C PHE A 103 -5.67 9.31 10.87
N ASN A 104 -5.47 9.36 9.56
CA ASN A 104 -4.41 8.69 8.83
C ASN A 104 -3.60 9.74 8.07
N GLN A 105 -2.28 9.62 8.11
CA GLN A 105 -1.38 10.52 7.39
C GLN A 105 -0.49 9.71 6.43
N PRO A 106 -0.82 9.61 5.14
CA PRO A 106 -0.01 8.88 4.18
C PRO A 106 1.32 9.57 3.91
N ILE A 107 2.41 8.82 4.00
CA ILE A 107 3.78 9.24 3.77
C ILE A 107 4.37 8.29 2.73
N SER A 108 4.86 8.82 1.64
CA SER A 108 5.56 8.07 0.59
C SER A 108 6.92 8.72 0.35
N ASN A 109 7.92 7.89 0.06
CA ASN A 109 9.22 8.35 -0.41
C ASN A 109 9.39 7.91 -1.87
N ASN A 110 10.01 8.74 -2.70
CA ASN A 110 10.30 8.41 -4.09
C ASN A 110 11.27 7.22 -4.22
N ASP A 111 12.11 6.97 -3.19
CA ASP A 111 13.11 5.90 -3.21
C ASP A 111 12.55 4.53 -2.86
N LEU A 112 11.41 4.48 -2.15
CA LEU A 112 10.80 3.23 -1.70
C LEU A 112 9.35 3.18 -2.16
N PRO A 113 8.94 2.19 -2.97
CA PRO A 113 7.59 2.11 -3.48
C PRO A 113 6.62 1.57 -2.42
N ILE A 114 6.71 2.04 -1.17
CA ILE A 114 5.84 1.68 -0.05
C ILE A 114 5.24 2.97 0.50
N VAL A 115 3.93 2.95 0.73
CA VAL A 115 3.22 4.04 1.40
C VAL A 115 3.05 3.67 2.86
N PHE A 116 3.71 4.41 3.73
CA PHE A 116 3.53 4.31 5.17
C PHE A 116 2.41 5.24 5.61
N THR A 117 1.42 4.71 6.30
CA THR A 117 0.27 5.47 6.78
C THR A 117 0.20 5.32 8.30
N PRO A 118 0.95 6.14 9.07
CA PRO A 118 0.68 6.29 10.50
C PRO A 118 -0.76 6.74 10.74
N PHE A 119 -1.33 6.25 11.83
CA PHE A 119 -2.69 6.57 12.22
C PHE A 119 -2.88 6.61 13.72
N ILE A 120 -3.89 7.37 14.15
CA ILE A 120 -4.36 7.43 15.52
C ILE A 120 -5.87 7.65 15.52
N GLY A 121 -6.57 7.09 16.50
CA GLY A 121 -8.02 7.17 16.54
C GLY A 121 -8.64 6.65 17.81
N GLY A 122 -9.96 6.67 17.81
CA GLY A 122 -10.77 6.19 18.91
C GLY A 122 -12.05 5.52 18.41
N GLY A 123 -12.65 4.73 19.26
CA GLY A 123 -13.90 4.06 18.95
C GLY A 123 -14.34 3.17 20.09
N ILE A 124 -14.79 1.97 19.73
CA ILE A 124 -15.38 1.03 20.67
C ILE A 124 -14.77 -0.36 20.52
N ILE A 125 -14.76 -1.07 21.64
CA ILE A 125 -14.55 -2.52 21.69
C ILE A 125 -15.78 -3.17 22.29
N VAL A 126 -16.30 -4.17 21.59
CA VAL A 126 -17.38 -5.04 22.03
C VAL A 126 -16.78 -6.37 22.42
N HIS A 127 -17.08 -6.87 23.60
CA HIS A 127 -16.66 -8.21 24.02
C HIS A 127 -17.83 -9.00 24.60
N TYR A 128 -17.71 -10.31 24.49
CA TYR A 128 -18.75 -11.26 24.88
C TYR A 128 -18.25 -12.09 26.06
N GLU A 129 -18.42 -11.54 27.26
CA GLU A 129 -18.08 -12.18 28.53
C GLU A 129 -19.31 -12.06 29.44
N ASP A 130 -20.03 -13.18 29.57
CA ASP A 130 -21.31 -13.27 30.30
C ASP A 130 -22.38 -12.25 29.86
N GLY A 131 -22.33 -11.86 28.58
CA GLY A 131 -23.20 -10.84 27.99
C GLY A 131 -22.46 -10.00 26.96
N THR A 132 -23.15 -9.04 26.35
CA THR A 132 -22.52 -8.08 25.42
C THR A 132 -22.13 -6.83 26.19
N LYS A 133 -20.84 -6.52 26.23
CA LYS A 133 -20.31 -5.30 26.88
C LYS A 133 -19.64 -4.42 25.82
N VAL A 134 -19.89 -3.11 25.86
CA VAL A 134 -19.35 -2.12 24.92
C VAL A 134 -18.53 -1.11 25.70
N ASN A 135 -17.29 -0.89 25.27
CA ASN A 135 -16.33 -0.07 26.00
C ASN A 135 -15.58 0.88 25.06
N PRO A 136 -15.14 2.05 25.54
CA PRO A 136 -14.29 2.94 24.77
C PRO A 136 -12.94 2.29 24.40
N LEU A 137 -12.43 2.64 23.22
CA LEU A 137 -11.16 2.17 22.68
C LEU A 137 -10.36 3.36 22.14
N VAL A 138 -9.06 3.37 22.42
CA VAL A 138 -8.09 4.20 21.70
C VAL A 138 -7.17 3.29 20.89
N THR A 139 -6.85 3.69 19.67
CA THR A 139 -6.01 2.92 18.77
C THR A 139 -5.00 3.80 18.06
N GLY A 140 -3.85 3.24 17.72
CA GLY A 140 -2.85 3.92 16.90
C GLY A 140 -1.89 2.92 16.29
N GLY A 141 -1.21 3.29 15.23
CA GLY A 141 -0.35 2.36 14.51
C GLY A 141 0.18 2.88 13.20
N ILE A 142 0.66 1.96 12.38
CA ILE A 142 1.18 2.21 11.05
C ILE A 142 0.72 1.12 10.09
N ASP A 143 0.19 1.53 8.95
CA ASP A 143 -0.07 0.65 7.81
C ASP A 143 1.04 0.85 6.77
N ALA A 144 1.58 -0.22 6.21
CA ALA A 144 2.58 -0.20 5.15
C ALA A 144 2.00 -0.85 3.89
N SER A 145 1.56 -0.03 2.95
CA SER A 145 0.93 -0.46 1.70
C SER A 145 1.96 -0.59 0.58
N THR A 146 1.93 -1.73 -0.10
CA THR A 146 2.81 -2.08 -1.22
C THR A 146 2.12 -1.84 -2.58
N PRO A 147 2.88 -1.72 -3.68
CA PRO A 147 2.32 -1.54 -5.02
C PRO A 147 1.57 -2.77 -5.53
N PHE A 148 1.83 -3.94 -4.94
CA PHE A 148 1.18 -5.21 -5.26
C PHE A 148 -0.21 -5.35 -4.62
N GLY A 149 -0.69 -4.28 -3.96
CA GLY A 149 -1.99 -4.24 -3.30
C GLY A 149 -2.04 -5.09 -2.04
N LEU A 150 -0.92 -5.19 -1.31
CA LEU A 150 -0.87 -5.77 0.02
C LEU A 150 -0.52 -4.69 1.05
N THR A 151 -1.13 -4.75 2.22
CA THR A 151 -0.85 -3.86 3.33
C THR A 151 -0.42 -4.66 4.56
N GLY A 152 0.77 -4.39 5.08
CA GLY A 152 1.14 -4.79 6.44
C GLY A 152 0.58 -3.79 7.45
N THR A 153 0.15 -4.24 8.62
CA THR A 153 -0.35 -3.35 9.68
C THR A 153 0.30 -3.70 11.01
N LEU A 154 0.61 -2.67 11.79
CA LEU A 154 1.04 -2.76 13.18
C LEU A 154 0.24 -1.73 13.99
N ARG A 155 -0.54 -2.20 14.97
CA ARG A 155 -1.56 -1.42 15.67
C ARG A 155 -1.47 -1.69 17.17
N ILE A 156 -1.54 -0.65 17.98
CA ILE A 156 -1.69 -0.74 19.42
C ILE A 156 -3.14 -0.35 19.75
N ASN A 157 -3.80 -1.13 20.59
CA ASN A 157 -5.16 -0.89 21.02
C ASN A 157 -5.20 -0.84 22.55
N ALA A 158 -5.92 0.13 23.10
CA ALA A 158 -6.19 0.27 24.54
C ALA A 158 -7.71 0.40 24.76
N GLY A 159 -8.33 -0.65 25.29
CA GLY A 159 -9.75 -0.68 25.64
C GLY A 159 -9.97 -0.36 27.12
N PHE A 160 -10.87 0.56 27.44
CA PHE A 160 -11.14 1.02 28.81
C PHE A 160 -12.38 0.32 29.36
N ILE A 161 -12.20 -0.82 30.04
CA ILE A 161 -13.29 -1.76 30.30
C ILE A 161 -14.12 -1.39 31.53
N SER A 162 -13.50 -1.24 32.70
CA SER A 162 -14.14 -0.74 33.93
C SER A 162 -13.05 -0.39 34.96
N ASP A 163 -13.39 0.49 35.91
CA ASP A 163 -12.51 0.89 37.03
C ASP A 163 -11.10 1.38 36.64
N ARG A 164 -11.01 2.12 35.53
CA ARG A 164 -9.77 2.71 34.98
C ARG A 164 -8.70 1.69 34.58
N GLN A 165 -9.06 0.43 34.42
CA GLN A 165 -8.16 -0.60 33.91
C GLN A 165 -8.27 -0.66 32.39
N ALA A 166 -7.12 -0.53 31.73
CA ALA A 166 -7.01 -0.63 30.28
C ALA A 166 -6.51 -2.03 29.89
N ASP A 167 -7.24 -2.67 28.98
CA ASP A 167 -6.76 -3.84 28.28
C ASP A 167 -5.97 -3.37 27.06
N ILE A 168 -4.68 -3.71 27.00
CA ILE A 168 -3.75 -3.23 25.99
C ILE A 168 -3.23 -4.42 25.17
N GLY A 169 -3.31 -4.29 23.85
CA GLY A 169 -2.82 -5.29 22.90
C GLY A 169 -2.09 -4.66 21.71
N ILE A 170 -1.08 -5.36 21.22
CA ILE A 170 -0.46 -5.10 19.91
C ILE A 170 -1.05 -6.08 18.92
N LEU A 171 -1.64 -5.53 17.86
CA LEU A 171 -2.17 -6.24 16.73
C LEU A 171 -1.27 -6.03 15.51
N PHE A 172 -0.94 -7.11 14.80
CA PHE A 172 -0.12 -7.05 13.59
C PHE A 172 -0.69 -8.01 12.55
N GLY A 173 -0.52 -7.71 11.28
CA GLY A 173 -1.03 -8.59 10.23
C GLY A 173 -0.80 -8.09 8.82
N ILE A 174 -1.45 -8.77 7.88
CA ILE A 174 -1.41 -8.48 6.46
C ILE A 174 -2.83 -8.48 5.87
N GLY A 175 -3.08 -7.59 4.92
CA GLY A 175 -4.35 -7.50 4.20
C GLY A 175 -4.18 -7.26 2.72
N LYS A 176 -5.21 -7.62 1.96
CA LYS A 176 -5.34 -7.34 0.52
C LYS A 176 -6.11 -6.04 0.33
N ASN A 177 -5.57 -5.16 -0.52
CA ASN A 177 -6.15 -3.86 -0.81
C ASN A 177 -7.31 -3.95 -1.82
N TYR A 178 -8.27 -3.03 -1.71
CA TYR A 178 -9.38 -2.84 -2.65
C TYR A 178 -9.76 -1.35 -2.80
#